data_AF-A0A518C7F9-F1
#
_entry.id   AF-A0A518C7F9-F1
#
_cell.length_a   1.000
_cell.length_b   1.000
_cell.length_c   1.000
_cell.angle_alpha   90.00
_cell.angle_beta   90.00
_cell.angle_gamma   90.00
#
_symmetry.space_group_name_H-M   'P 1'
#
loop_
_entity.id
_entity.type
_entity.pdbx_description
1 polymer ?
#
loop_
_entity_poly.entity_id
_entity_poly.type
_entity_poly.pdbx_seq_one_letter_code
_entity_poly.pdbx_strand_id
1 'polypeptide(L)'
;METSDQDNPFESPTAASDPSASLERVVHLARLGWLLPLIGIGLFALLLLASMYVIGTSLNFFILIGIFLCLAGGILFTIYGMFWSQSYQALWPHVWGGLATNFVLMAILGGLVLLLLLAVSTSYPG
;
A
#
# COMPACT_ATOMS: atom_id res chain seq x y z
N MET A 1 -7.59 5.51 55.25
CA MET A 1 -8.99 5.07 55.47
C MET A 1 -9.84 6.15 54.85
N GLU A 2 -10.49 5.99 53.70
CA GLU A 2 -10.90 4.83 52.92
C GLU A 2 -10.56 5.05 51.42
N THR A 3 -10.46 3.95 50.68
CA THR A 3 -10.25 3.87 49.25
C THR A 3 -11.45 4.42 48.49
N SER A 4 -11.35 5.65 47.97
CA SER A 4 -12.26 6.13 46.93
C SER A 4 -11.73 5.68 45.57
N ASP A 5 -11.79 4.38 45.33
CA ASP A 5 -11.82 3.87 43.96
C ASP A 5 -12.99 4.55 43.28
N GLN A 6 -12.66 5.30 42.24
CA GLN A 6 -13.61 5.99 41.37
C GLN A 6 -14.38 4.93 40.59
N ASP A 7 -15.36 4.31 41.25
CA ASP A 7 -16.45 3.58 40.62
C ASP A 7 -17.21 4.58 39.75
N ASN A 8 -16.84 4.65 38.48
CA ASN A 8 -17.64 5.32 37.46
C ASN A 8 -18.85 4.42 37.18
N PRO A 9 -20.07 4.78 37.65
CA PRO A 9 -21.25 3.93 37.52
C PRO A 9 -21.80 3.91 36.08
N PHE A 10 -21.15 4.62 35.15
CA PHE A 10 -21.50 4.68 33.73
C PHE A 10 -20.53 3.92 32.83
N GLU A 11 -19.57 3.16 33.39
CA GLU A 11 -18.77 2.25 32.57
C GLU A 11 -19.62 1.03 32.19
N SER A 12 -20.44 1.25 31.16
CA SER A 12 -21.29 0.23 30.56
C SER A 12 -20.44 -0.93 30.05
N PRO A 13 -20.77 -2.21 30.35
CA PRO A 13 -20.04 -3.39 29.87
C PRO A 13 -19.99 -3.55 28.35
N THR A 14 -20.63 -2.65 27.58
CA THR A 14 -20.76 -2.74 26.12
C THR A 14 -19.63 -2.10 25.33
N ALA A 15 -18.70 -1.37 25.97
CA ALA A 15 -17.53 -0.84 25.27
C ALA A 15 -16.50 -1.92 24.84
N ALA A 16 -16.69 -3.17 25.26
CA ALA A 16 -15.69 -4.23 25.12
C ALA A 16 -15.60 -4.88 23.73
N SER A 17 -16.59 -4.74 22.83
CA SER A 17 -16.53 -5.42 21.54
C SER A 17 -17.66 -5.01 20.59
N ASP A 18 -17.58 -3.81 20.03
CA ASP A 18 -18.47 -3.46 18.93
C ASP A 18 -17.92 -4.08 17.61
N PRO A 19 -18.52 -5.15 17.08
CA PRO A 19 -18.05 -5.80 15.85
C PRO A 19 -18.12 -4.87 14.63
N SER A 20 -18.87 -3.77 14.72
CA SER A 20 -18.91 -2.73 13.69
C SER A 20 -17.60 -1.91 13.65
N ALA A 21 -17.04 -1.57 14.81
CA ALA A 21 -15.76 -0.87 14.93
C ALA A 21 -14.58 -1.72 14.45
N SER A 22 -14.66 -3.05 14.59
CA SER A 22 -13.63 -3.96 14.06
C SER A 22 -13.70 -4.06 12.53
N LEU A 23 -14.90 -4.14 11.94
CA LEU A 23 -15.09 -4.16 10.49
C LEU A 23 -14.58 -2.87 9.82
N GLU A 24 -14.92 -1.71 10.36
CA GLU A 24 -14.51 -0.42 9.79
C GLU A 24 -12.98 -0.28 9.74
N ARG A 25 -12.31 -0.74 10.81
CA ARG A 25 -10.84 -0.77 10.86
C ARG A 25 -10.25 -1.68 9.78
N VAL A 26 -10.82 -2.89 9.60
CA VAL A 26 -10.36 -3.84 8.58
C VAL A 26 -10.55 -3.25 7.18
N VAL A 27 -11.69 -2.60 6.92
CA VAL A 27 -11.96 -1.92 5.64
C VAL A 27 -10.97 -0.77 5.40
N HIS A 28 -10.67 0.04 6.42
CA HIS A 28 -9.67 1.11 6.30
C HIS A 28 -8.28 0.58 5.94
N LEU A 29 -7.86 -0.51 6.57
CA LEU A 29 -6.57 -1.14 6.26
C LEU A 29 -6.58 -1.79 4.88
N ALA A 30 -7.67 -2.45 4.47
CA ALA A 30 -7.78 -3.05 3.14
C ALA A 30 -7.74 -1.98 2.02
N ARG A 31 -8.19 -0.75 2.28
CA ARG A 31 -8.06 0.36 1.31
C ARG A 31 -6.60 0.72 1.01
N LEU A 32 -5.69 0.53 1.97
CA LEU A 32 -4.27 0.76 1.73
C LEU A 32 -3.71 -0.18 0.65
N GLY A 33 -4.34 -1.33 0.44
CA GLY A 33 -3.96 -2.29 -0.61
C GLY A 33 -3.98 -1.72 -2.02
N TRP A 34 -4.88 -0.76 -2.30
CA TRP A 34 -4.97 -0.08 -3.60
C TRP A 34 -4.51 1.38 -3.58
N LEU A 35 -4.60 2.06 -2.43
CA LEU A 35 -4.08 3.42 -2.30
C LEU A 35 -2.55 3.48 -2.38
N LEU A 36 -1.83 2.55 -1.74
CA LEU A 36 -0.37 2.56 -1.77
C LEU A 36 0.19 2.35 -3.19
N PRO A 37 -0.27 1.36 -3.97
CA PRO A 37 0.20 1.22 -5.35
C PRO A 37 -0.15 2.42 -6.23
N LEU A 38 -1.32 3.06 -6.03
CA LEU A 38 -1.64 4.31 -6.74
C LEU A 38 -0.66 5.44 -6.41
N ILE A 39 -0.29 5.58 -5.13
CA ILE A 39 0.78 6.52 -4.72
C ILE A 39 2.10 6.14 -5.41
N GLY A 40 2.44 4.85 -5.47
CA GLY A 40 3.60 4.35 -6.20
C GLY A 40 3.59 4.70 -7.69
N ILE A 41 2.43 4.61 -8.36
CA ILE A 41 2.26 5.03 -9.76
C ILE A 41 2.45 6.55 -9.90
N GLY A 42 1.91 7.34 -8.98
CA GLY A 42 2.13 8.79 -8.93
C GLY A 42 3.60 9.16 -8.71
N LEU A 43 4.29 8.45 -7.83
CA LEU A 43 5.74 8.59 -7.61
C LEU A 43 6.54 8.20 -8.86
N PHE A 44 6.09 7.20 -9.62
CA PHE A 44 6.71 6.86 -10.90
C PHE A 44 6.54 7.98 -11.93
N ALA A 45 5.36 8.61 -12.02
CA ALA A 45 5.17 9.78 -12.87
C ALA A 45 6.09 10.95 -12.44
N LEU A 46 6.24 11.16 -11.13
CA LEU A 46 7.17 12.15 -10.58
C LEU A 46 8.63 11.82 -10.92
N LEU A 47 9.02 10.53 -10.89
CA LEU A 47 10.35 10.07 -11.29
C LEU A 47 10.64 10.40 -12.76
N LEU A 48 9.67 10.18 -13.65
CA LEU A 48 9.81 10.53 -15.08
C LEU A 48 9.95 12.04 -15.28
N LEU A 49 9.17 12.84 -14.56
CA LEU A 49 9.33 14.30 -14.61
C LEU A 49 10.70 14.71 -14.06
N ALA A 50 11.09 14.16 -12.92
CA ALA A 50 12.35 14.49 -12.27
C ALA A 50 13.58 14.11 -13.09
N SER A 51 13.49 13.07 -13.94
CA SER A 51 14.57 12.70 -14.85
C SER A 51 14.67 13.56 -16.11
N MET A 52 13.59 14.27 -16.49
CA MET A 52 13.63 15.25 -17.58
C MET A 52 14.31 16.55 -17.17
N TYR A 53 14.20 16.91 -15.89
CA TYR A 53 14.96 18.01 -15.30
C TYR A 53 16.30 17.46 -14.80
N VAL A 54 17.37 18.27 -14.78
CA VAL A 54 18.68 17.84 -14.24
C VAL A 54 18.63 17.83 -12.70
N ILE A 55 17.66 17.10 -12.14
CA ILE A 55 17.47 16.93 -10.71
C ILE A 55 18.42 15.84 -10.22
N GLY A 56 18.97 16.04 -9.01
CA GLY A 56 20.03 15.19 -8.47
C GLY A 56 19.65 13.71 -8.43
N THR A 57 20.59 12.85 -8.87
CA THR A 57 20.46 11.39 -8.93
C THR A 57 20.04 10.77 -7.59
N SER A 58 20.39 11.41 -6.47
CA SER A 58 19.99 11.00 -5.12
C SER A 58 18.48 11.07 -4.91
N LEU A 59 17.79 12.10 -5.41
CA LEU A 59 16.33 12.21 -5.29
C LEU A 59 15.63 11.08 -6.05
N ASN A 60 16.09 10.80 -7.28
CA ASN A 60 15.55 9.70 -8.09
C ASN A 60 15.70 8.35 -7.39
N PHE A 61 16.82 8.13 -6.69
CA PHE A 61 17.02 6.93 -5.88
C PHE A 61 16.04 6.83 -4.71
N PHE A 62 15.81 7.92 -3.97
CA PHE A 62 14.80 7.94 -2.89
C PHE A 62 13.38 7.71 -3.41
N ILE A 63 13.03 8.29 -4.56
CA ILE A 63 11.73 8.06 -5.21
C ILE A 63 11.56 6.59 -5.58
N LEU A 64 12.60 5.97 -6.17
CA LEU A 64 12.59 4.53 -6.48
C LEU A 64 12.36 3.66 -5.24
N ILE A 65 13.07 3.91 -4.13
CA ILE A 65 12.83 3.21 -2.87
C ILE A 65 11.38 3.40 -2.42
N GLY A 66 10.85 4.62 -2.49
CA GLY A 66 9.46 4.93 -2.16
C GLY A 66 8.46 4.11 -2.98
N ILE A 67 8.70 3.97 -4.29
CA ILE A 67 7.87 3.13 -5.18
C ILE A 67 7.89 1.67 -4.74
N PHE A 68 9.07 1.11 -4.43
CA PHE A 68 9.19 -0.27 -3.94
C PHE A 68 8.47 -0.47 -2.61
N LEU A 69 8.57 0.48 -1.68
CA LEU A 69 7.84 0.42 -0.40
C LEU A 69 6.32 0.50 -0.60
N CYS A 70 5.85 1.35 -1.52
CA CYS A 70 4.43 1.43 -1.89
C CYS A 70 3.91 0.12 -2.47
N LEU A 71 4.70 -0.53 -3.34
CA LEU A 71 4.37 -1.83 -3.90
C LEU A 71 4.33 -2.91 -2.82
N ALA A 72 5.37 -3.03 -1.99
CA ALA A 72 5.44 -4.02 -0.93
C ALA A 72 4.28 -3.84 0.07
N GLY A 73 4.03 -2.60 0.50
CA GLY A 73 2.88 -2.28 1.36
C GLY A 73 1.54 -2.60 0.69
N GLY A 74 1.36 -2.24 -0.58
CA GLY A 74 0.16 -2.54 -1.34
C GLY A 74 -0.13 -4.04 -1.44
N ILE A 75 0.90 -4.85 -1.68
CA ILE A 75 0.78 -6.33 -1.69
C ILE A 75 0.38 -6.83 -0.30
N LEU A 76 1.05 -6.39 0.77
CA LEU A 76 0.78 -6.81 2.14
C LEU A 76 -0.68 -6.50 2.54
N PHE A 77 -1.17 -5.28 2.29
CA PHE A 77 -2.54 -4.91 2.63
C PHE A 77 -3.59 -5.56 1.72
N THR A 78 -3.25 -5.90 0.48
CA THR A 78 -4.11 -6.70 -0.39
C THR A 78 -4.23 -8.13 0.14
N ILE A 79 -3.12 -8.76 0.56
CA ILE A 79 -3.11 -10.08 1.21
C ILE A 79 -3.93 -10.04 2.50
N TYR A 80 -3.73 -9.02 3.33
CA TYR A 80 -4.54 -8.81 4.53
C TYR A 80 -6.03 -8.75 4.19
N GLY A 81 -6.43 -7.97 3.17
CA GLY A 81 -7.81 -7.91 2.70
C GLY A 81 -8.35 -9.27 2.25
N MET A 82 -7.55 -10.09 1.56
CA MET A 82 -7.92 -11.45 1.12
C MET A 82 -8.16 -12.39 2.30
N PHE A 83 -7.37 -12.30 3.37
CA PHE A 83 -7.58 -13.11 4.56
C PHE A 83 -8.91 -12.76 5.24
N TRP A 84 -9.23 -11.47 5.36
CA TRP A 84 -10.45 -11.02 6.03
C TRP A 84 -11.70 -11.06 5.15
N SER A 85 -11.58 -11.15 3.82
CA SER A 85 -12.72 -11.25 2.90
C SER A 85 -13.48 -12.57 3.01
N GLN A 86 -12.90 -13.58 3.66
CA GLN A 86 -13.61 -14.81 4.03
C GLN A 86 -14.72 -14.54 5.06
N SER A 87 -14.47 -13.63 6.00
CA SER A 87 -15.41 -13.26 7.06
C SER A 87 -16.32 -12.10 6.63
N TYR A 88 -15.84 -11.20 5.77
CA TYR A 88 -16.57 -9.99 5.36
C TYR A 88 -16.55 -9.81 3.83
N GLN A 89 -17.66 -10.17 3.17
CA GLN A 89 -17.76 -10.06 1.71
C GLN A 89 -17.61 -8.62 1.19
N ALA A 90 -17.91 -7.60 2.00
CA ALA A 90 -17.75 -6.19 1.64
C ALA A 90 -16.29 -5.78 1.34
N LEU A 91 -15.29 -6.62 1.67
CA LEU A 91 -13.88 -6.35 1.39
C LEU A 91 -13.45 -6.71 -0.04
N TRP A 92 -14.22 -7.52 -0.77
CA TRP A 92 -13.86 -7.98 -2.11
C TRP A 92 -13.54 -6.84 -3.09
N PRO A 93 -14.30 -5.73 -3.16
CA PRO A 93 -13.96 -4.61 -4.04
C PRO A 93 -12.58 -4.01 -3.73
N HIS A 94 -12.19 -3.95 -2.46
CA HIS A 94 -10.87 -3.43 -2.05
C HIS A 94 -9.74 -4.40 -2.40
N VAL A 95 -9.98 -5.71 -2.28
CA VAL A 95 -9.04 -6.75 -2.72
C VAL A 95 -8.83 -6.68 -4.24
N TRP A 96 -9.90 -6.62 -5.02
CA TRP A 96 -9.81 -6.52 -6.48
C TRP A 96 -9.12 -5.23 -6.93
N GLY A 97 -9.45 -4.10 -6.28
CA GLY A 97 -8.74 -2.85 -6.47
C GLY A 97 -7.25 -3.00 -6.18
N GLY A 98 -6.90 -3.63 -5.06
CA GLY A 98 -5.51 -3.86 -4.65
C GLY A 98 -4.75 -4.71 -5.66
N LEU A 99 -5.32 -5.83 -6.07
CA LEU A 99 -4.75 -6.71 -7.10
C LEU A 99 -4.51 -5.96 -8.41
N ALA A 100 -5.51 -5.22 -8.90
CA ALA A 100 -5.41 -4.48 -10.15
C ALA A 100 -4.30 -3.42 -10.09
N THR A 101 -4.27 -2.60 -9.03
CA THR A 101 -3.27 -1.53 -8.91
C THR A 101 -1.86 -2.06 -8.66
N ASN A 102 -1.71 -3.15 -7.89
CA ASN A 102 -0.41 -3.81 -7.71
C ASN A 102 0.08 -4.42 -9.02
N PHE A 103 -0.80 -5.05 -9.80
CA PHE A 103 -0.45 -5.59 -11.11
C PHE A 103 0.05 -4.49 -12.06
N VAL A 104 -0.64 -3.36 -12.11
CA VAL A 104 -0.21 -2.21 -12.93
C VAL A 104 1.16 -1.70 -12.49
N LEU A 105 1.37 -1.50 -11.19
CA LEU A 105 2.66 -1.02 -10.68
C LEU A 105 3.79 -2.03 -10.94
N MET A 106 3.52 -3.33 -10.79
CA MET A 106 4.46 -4.40 -11.14
C MET A 106 4.80 -4.40 -12.63
N ALA A 107 3.81 -4.22 -13.51
CA ALA A 107 4.03 -4.16 -14.95
C ALA A 107 4.90 -2.96 -15.34
N ILE A 108 4.70 -1.80 -14.70
CA ILE A 108 5.52 -0.61 -14.89
C ILE A 108 6.98 -0.89 -14.49
N LEU A 109 7.20 -1.42 -13.28
CA LEU A 109 8.55 -1.72 -12.80
C LEU A 109 9.23 -2.81 -13.64
N GLY A 110 8.51 -3.88 -13.98
CA GLY A 110 9.01 -4.95 -14.84
C GLY A 110 9.35 -4.47 -16.24
N GLY A 111 8.53 -3.59 -16.82
CA GLY A 111 8.80 -2.95 -18.11
C GLY A 111 10.05 -2.08 -18.06
N LEU A 112 10.25 -1.30 -17.00
CA LEU A 112 11.47 -0.51 -16.81
C LEU A 112 12.72 -1.39 -16.72
N VAL A 113 12.67 -2.47 -15.94
CA VAL A 113 13.79 -3.43 -15.84
C VAL A 113 14.08 -4.07 -17.20
N LEU A 114 13.05 -4.50 -17.94
CA LEU A 114 13.22 -5.08 -19.27
C LEU A 114 13.88 -4.10 -20.25
N LEU A 115 13.43 -2.83 -20.25
CA LEU A 115 14.03 -1.78 -21.10
C LEU A 115 15.51 -1.54 -20.74
N LEU A 116 15.85 -1.51 -19.45
CA LEU A 116 17.23 -1.37 -19.00
C LEU A 116 18.09 -2.56 -19.46
N LEU A 117 17.59 -3.79 -19.33
CA LEU A 117 18.30 -4.99 -19.79
C LEU A 117 18.55 -4.96 -21.31
N LEU A 118 17.56 -4.53 -22.10
CA LEU A 118 17.69 -4.38 -23.55
C LEU A 118 18.66 -3.26 -23.94
N ALA A 119 18.66 -2.14 -23.20
CA ALA A 119 19.61 -1.05 -23.43
C ALA A 119 21.05 -1.49 -23.14
N VAL A 120 21.26 -2.26 -22.06
CA VAL A 120 22.59 -2.79 -21.72
C VAL A 120 23.07 -3.79 -22.78
N SER A 121 22.22 -4.71 -23.24
CA SER A 121 22.61 -5.73 -24.23
C SER A 121 22.93 -5.15 -25.61
N THR A 122 22.28 -4.05 -26.01
CA THR A 122 22.55 -3.36 -27.28
C THR A 122 23.76 -2.44 -27.23
N SER A 123 24.13 -1.93 -26.05
CA SER A 123 25.27 -1.02 -25.86
C SER A 123 26.62 -1.74 -25.80
N TYR A 124 26.62 -3.04 -25.47
CA TYR A 124 27.81 -3.90 -25.47
C TYR A 124 27.56 -5.15 -26.34
N PRO A 125 27.56 -5.02 -27.67
CA PRO A 125 27.60 -6.19 -28.54
C PRO A 125 28.94 -6.89 -28.29
N GLY A 126 28.89 -8.10 -27.74
CA GLY A 126 30.07 -8.95 -27.56
C GLY A 126 30.76 -9.30 -28.87
#